data_AF-A0P3E1-F1
#
_entry.id   AF-A0P3E1-F1
#
_cell.length_a   1.000
_cell.length_b   1.000
_cell.length_c   1.000
_cell.angle_alpha   90.00
_cell.angle_beta   90.00
_cell.angle_gamma   90.00
#
_symmetry.space_group_name_H-M   'P 1'
#
loop_
_entity.id
_entity.type
_entity.pdbx_description
1 polymer ?
#
loop_
_entity_poly.entity_id
_entity_poly.type
_entity_poly.pdbx_seq_one_letter_code
_entity_poly.pdbx_strand_id
1 'polypeptide(L)'
;MTEGALTADPIFLLAVLGMALVTYALRAGGYWVMGRLPITPRVRRGLEALPGAIIVSTILPIVLKGGLAVALCLVVAAVAQVTLRKEYVAVFCAAGAAAALRAAGL
;
A
#
# COMPACT_ATOMS: atom_id res chain seq x y z
N MET A 1 -30.30 8.53 13.60
CA MET A 1 -29.10 7.87 13.04
C MET A 1 -27.92 7.89 14.03
N THR A 2 -28.15 7.76 15.34
CA THR A 2 -27.12 7.88 16.40
C THR A 2 -27.14 6.73 17.41
N GLU A 3 -28.05 5.76 17.28
CA GLU A 3 -28.25 4.70 18.29
C GLU A 3 -27.40 3.44 18.07
N GLY A 4 -26.65 3.36 16.95
CA GLY A 4 -25.77 2.22 16.64
C GLY A 4 -24.29 2.41 17.00
N ALA A 5 -23.87 3.62 17.39
CA ALA A 5 -22.48 3.87 17.81
C ALA A 5 -22.23 3.46 19.27
N LEU A 6 -23.27 3.51 20.12
CA LEU A 6 -23.21 3.13 21.53
C LEU A 6 -23.43 1.62 21.79
N THR A 7 -23.79 0.84 20.75
CA THR A 7 -23.86 -0.63 20.79
C THR A 7 -22.64 -1.29 20.15
N ALA A 8 -21.59 -0.53 19.85
CA ALA A 8 -20.33 -1.10 19.37
C ALA A 8 -19.67 -1.86 20.53
N ASP A 9 -19.27 -3.11 20.25
CA ASP A 9 -18.55 -3.95 21.20
C ASP A 9 -17.41 -3.15 21.87
N PRO A 10 -17.29 -3.15 23.21
CA PRO A 10 -16.29 -2.33 23.90
C PRO A 10 -14.87 -2.68 23.45
N ILE A 11 -14.63 -3.93 23.03
CA ILE A 11 -13.35 -4.37 22.46
C ILE A 11 -13.08 -3.72 21.09
N PHE A 12 -14.11 -3.54 20.26
CA PHE A 12 -14.00 -2.90 18.97
C PHE A 12 -13.66 -1.42 19.13
N LEU A 13 -14.32 -0.71 20.04
CA LEU A 13 -14.02 0.70 20.33
C LEU A 13 -12.59 0.87 20.84
N LEU A 14 -12.15 0.01 21.76
CA LEU A 14 -10.77 -0.01 22.24
C LEU A 14 -9.76 -0.28 21.12
N ALA A 15 -10.05 -1.23 20.23
CA ALA A 15 -9.19 -1.54 19.09
C ALA A 15 -9.07 -0.35 18.13
N VAL A 16 -10.18 0.29 17.77
CA VAL A 16 -10.18 1.47 16.89
C VAL A 16 -9.43 2.64 17.52
N LEU A 17 -9.68 2.93 18.80
CA LEU A 17 -8.97 3.98 19.52
C LEU A 17 -7.47 3.67 19.62
N GLY A 18 -7.09 2.42 19.87
CA GLY A 18 -5.71 1.97 19.88
C GLY A 18 -5.03 2.16 18.52
N MET A 19 -5.67 1.70 17.44
CA MET A 19 -5.16 1.88 16.08
C MET A 19 -5.02 3.36 15.72
N ALA A 20 -5.99 4.19 16.09
CA ALA A 20 -5.96 5.63 15.86
C ALA A 20 -4.80 6.29 16.61
N LEU A 21 -4.61 5.95 17.89
CA LEU A 21 -3.55 6.51 18.73
C LEU A 21 -2.17 6.13 18.21
N VAL A 22 -1.95 4.86 17.85
CA VAL A 22 -0.70 4.40 17.25
C VAL A 22 -0.43 5.10 15.91
N THR A 23 -1.45 5.22 15.07
CA THR A 23 -1.33 5.91 13.77
C THR A 23 -0.94 7.37 13.95
N TYR A 24 -1.59 8.05 14.89
CA TYR A 24 -1.27 9.44 15.22
C TYR A 24 0.14 9.58 15.78
N ALA A 25 0.54 8.70 16.70
CA ALA A 25 1.87 8.68 17.29
C ALA A 25 2.96 8.48 16.23
N LEU A 26 2.76 7.60 15.23
CA LEU A 26 3.70 7.41 14.13
C LEU A 26 3.85 8.68 13.28
N ARG A 27 2.76 9.40 12.99
CA ARG A 27 2.81 10.66 12.23
C ARG A 27 3.45 11.79 13.03
N ALA A 28 2.99 12.02 14.25
CA ALA A 28 3.49 13.08 15.12
C ALA A 28 4.97 12.83 15.51
N GLY A 29 5.31 11.56 15.79
CA GLY A 29 6.68 11.13 16.06
C GLY A 29 7.59 11.35 14.85
N GLY A 30 7.16 10.97 13.64
CA GLY A 30 7.92 11.22 12.42
C GLY A 30 8.21 12.72 12.19
N TYR A 31 7.21 13.58 12.38
CA TYR A 31 7.38 15.03 12.29
C TYR A 31 8.37 15.56 13.33
N TRP A 32 8.24 15.12 14.59
CA TRP A 32 9.11 15.53 15.68
C TRP A 32 10.57 15.08 15.48
N VAL A 33 10.77 13.85 14.98
CA VAL A 33 12.11 13.32 14.66
C VAL A 33 12.74 14.11 13.51
N MET A 34 11.98 14.39 12.45
CA MET A 34 12.46 15.16 11.30
C MET A 34 12.82 16.61 11.68
N GLY A 35 12.18 17.18 12.70
CA GLY A 35 12.56 18.48 13.24
C GLY A 35 13.91 18.50 13.97
N ARG A 36 14.43 17.34 14.41
CA ARG A 36 15.71 17.23 15.14
C ARG A 36 16.84 16.61 14.32
N LEU A 37 16.54 15.94 13.20
CA LEU A 37 17.54 15.26 12.40
C LEU A 37 18.21 16.22 11.40
N PRO A 38 19.54 16.39 11.43
CA PRO A 38 20.23 17.13 10.39
C PRO A 38 20.13 16.36 9.07
N ILE A 39 19.52 16.99 8.05
CA ILE A 39 19.35 16.40 6.72
C ILE A 39 20.72 16.37 6.03
N THR A 40 21.47 15.30 6.25
CA THR A 40 22.70 14.98 5.53
C THR A 40 22.37 14.34 4.17
N PRO A 41 23.28 14.42 3.17
CA PRO A 41 23.05 13.86 1.84
C PRO A 41 22.70 12.36 1.85
N ARG A 42 23.15 11.60 2.85
CA ARG A 42 22.77 10.18 3.02
C ARG A 42 21.31 10.02 3.42
N VAL A 43 20.82 10.83 4.36
CA VAL A 43 19.42 10.80 4.82
C VAL A 43 18.48 11.19 3.67
N ARG A 44 18.83 12.22 2.89
CA ARG A 44 18.03 12.64 1.73
C ARG A 44 17.87 11.52 0.70
N ARG A 45 18.94 10.80 0.35
CA ARG A 45 18.87 9.64 -0.55
C ARG A 45 18.00 8.51 0.02
N GLY A 46 18.09 8.28 1.33
CA GLY A 46 17.21 7.33 2.02
C GLY A 46 15.74 7.71 1.89
N LEU A 47 15.41 8.98 2.13
CA LEU A 47 14.05 9.51 2.01
C LEU A 47 13.50 9.42 0.58
N GLU A 48 14.33 9.71 -0.43
CA GLU A 48 13.95 9.57 -1.85
C GLU A 48 13.67 8.11 -2.24
N ALA A 49 14.29 7.14 -1.57
CA ALA A 49 14.08 5.72 -1.81
C ALA A 49 12.86 5.13 -1.07
N LEU A 50 12.36 5.79 -0.02
CA LEU A 50 11.24 5.29 0.79
C LEU A 50 9.97 4.97 -0.02
N PRO A 51 9.50 5.82 -0.96
CA PRO A 51 8.27 5.54 -1.70
C PRO A 51 8.35 4.23 -2.48
N GLY A 52 9.48 3.99 -3.16
CA GLY A 52 9.71 2.74 -3.89
C GLY A 52 9.84 1.54 -2.96
N ALA A 53 10.56 1.69 -1.84
CA ALA A 53 10.74 0.61 -0.87
C ALA A 53 9.42 0.14 -0.23
N ILE A 54 8.52 1.07 0.12
CA ILE A 54 7.22 0.76 0.71
C ILE A 54 6.33 0.00 -0.28
N ILE A 55 6.32 0.44 -1.55
CA ILE A 55 5.57 -0.23 -2.62
C ILE A 55 6.06 -1.66 -2.78
N VAL A 56 7.38 -1.86 -2.93
CA VAL A 56 7.98 -3.18 -3.10
C VAL A 56 7.73 -4.07 -1.88
N SER A 57 7.89 -3.53 -0.67
CA SER A 57 7.63 -4.27 0.58
C SER A 57 6.18 -4.69 0.74
N THR A 58 5.23 -3.96 0.17
CA THR A 58 3.80 -4.29 0.22
C THR A 58 3.43 -5.31 -0.87
N ILE A 59 4.00 -5.17 -2.06
CA ILE A 59 3.72 -6.05 -3.20
C ILE A 59 4.32 -7.44 -2.99
N LEU A 60 5.53 -7.53 -2.42
CA LEU A 60 6.22 -8.81 -2.23
C LEU A 60 5.39 -9.88 -1.48
N PRO A 61 4.79 -9.61 -0.30
CA PRO A 61 3.95 -10.60 0.39
C PRO A 61 2.65 -10.91 -0.37
N ILE A 62 2.13 -9.96 -1.16
CA ILE A 62 0.95 -10.17 -2.00
C ILE A 62 1.28 -11.20 -3.09
N VAL A 63 2.44 -11.10 -3.72
CA VAL A 63 2.92 -12.08 -4.71
C VAL A 63 3.12 -13.44 -4.08
N LEU A 64 3.77 -13.51 -2.92
CA LEU A 64 4.03 -14.76 -2.23
C LEU A 64 2.74 -15.50 -1.83
N LYS A 65 1.68 -14.76 -1.44
CA LYS A 65 0.38 -15.35 -1.12
C LYS A 65 -0.49 -15.64 -2.34
N GLY A 66 -0.35 -14.83 -3.40
CA GLY A 66 -1.16 -14.90 -4.61
C GLY A 66 -0.65 -15.86 -5.69
N GLY A 67 0.56 -16.40 -5.54
CA GLY A 67 1.13 -17.38 -6.47
C GLY A 67 1.54 -16.79 -7.83
N LEU A 68 1.79 -17.69 -8.79
CA LEU A 68 2.33 -17.33 -10.11
C LEU A 68 1.39 -16.42 -10.93
N ALA A 69 0.07 -16.55 -10.75
CA ALA A 69 -0.93 -15.73 -11.42
C ALA A 69 -0.80 -14.24 -11.07
N VAL A 70 -0.63 -13.93 -9.77
CA VAL A 70 -0.50 -12.55 -9.29
C VAL A 70 0.83 -11.94 -9.72
N ALA A 71 1.91 -12.73 -9.72
CA ALA A 71 3.20 -12.30 -10.25
C ALA A 71 3.09 -11.88 -11.73
N LEU A 72 2.43 -12.70 -12.56
CA LEU A 72 2.22 -12.40 -13.97
C LEU A 72 1.36 -11.14 -14.18
N CYS A 73 0.30 -10.96 -13.39
CA CYS A 73 -0.54 -9.75 -13.46
C CYS A 73 0.25 -8.48 -13.14
N LEU A 74 1.15 -8.52 -12.14
CA LEU A 74 2.00 -7.38 -11.79
C LEU A 74 3.03 -7.05 -12.87
N VAL A 75 3.60 -8.07 -13.52
CA VAL A 75 4.50 -7.86 -14.66
C VAL A 75 3.75 -7.20 -15.81
N VAL A 76 2.55 -7.68 -16.15
CA VAL A 76 1.72 -7.08 -17.21
C VAL A 76 1.34 -5.64 -16.85
N ALA A 77 0.93 -5.38 -15.61
CA ALA A 77 0.60 -4.04 -15.14
C ALA A 77 1.81 -3.10 -15.21
N ALA A 78 2.99 -3.56 -14.78
CA ALA A 78 4.23 -2.78 -14.82
C ALA A 78 4.63 -2.46 -16.26
N VAL A 79 4.57 -3.44 -17.17
CA VAL A 79 4.88 -3.25 -18.60
C VAL A 79 3.89 -2.29 -19.25
N ALA A 80 2.59 -2.44 -18.97
CA ALA A 80 1.56 -1.53 -19.46
C ALA A 80 1.78 -0.09 -18.96
N GLN A 81 2.12 0.08 -17.68
CA GLN A 81 2.38 1.40 -17.09
C GLN A 81 3.61 2.08 -17.72
N VAL A 82 4.68 1.34 -17.97
CA VAL A 82 5.91 1.87 -18.60
C VAL A 82 5.65 2.28 -20.05
N THR A 83 4.91 1.49 -20.81
CA THR A 83 4.65 1.74 -22.23
C THR A 83 3.61 2.83 -22.46
N LEU A 84 2.53 2.85 -21.67
CA LEU A 84 1.38 3.72 -21.94
C LEU A 84 1.44 5.07 -21.21
N ARG A 85 2.25 5.20 -20.14
CA ARG A 85 2.39 6.41 -19.29
C ARG A 85 1.07 7.06 -18.84
N LYS A 86 -0.06 6.36 -18.96
CA LYS A 86 -1.40 6.78 -18.54
C LYS A 86 -1.94 5.77 -17.53
N GLU A 87 -2.06 6.20 -16.27
CA GLU A 87 -2.42 5.34 -15.13
C GLU A 87 -3.77 4.64 -15.32
N TYR A 88 -4.77 5.35 -15.85
CA TYR A 88 -6.09 4.77 -16.11
C TYR A 88 -6.03 3.58 -17.06
N VAL A 89 -5.26 3.67 -18.16
CA VAL A 89 -5.19 2.60 -19.16
C VAL A 89 -4.43 1.39 -18.59
N ALA A 90 -3.40 1.62 -17.77
CA ALA A 90 -2.67 0.55 -17.10
C ALA A 90 -3.57 -0.26 -16.17
N VAL A 91 -4.46 0.39 -15.42
CA VAL A 91 -5.43 -0.28 -14.53
C VAL A 91 -6.41 -1.13 -15.33
N PHE A 92 -6.96 -0.61 -16.42
CA PHE A 92 -7.89 -1.38 -17.27
C PHE A 92 -7.20 -2.58 -17.96
N CYS A 93 -5.98 -2.42 -18.46
CA CYS A 93 -5.22 -3.53 -19.04
C CYS A 93 -4.88 -4.60 -17.98
N ALA A 94 -4.47 -4.19 -16.77
CA ALA A 94 -4.20 -5.11 -15.68
C ALA A 94 -5.46 -5.86 -15.23
N ALA A 95 -6.60 -5.17 -15.13
CA ALA A 95 -7.89 -5.78 -14.81
C ALA A 95 -8.34 -6.78 -15.91
N GLY A 96 -8.16 -6.43 -17.19
CA GLY A 96 -8.44 -7.31 -18.31
C GLY A 96 -7.55 -8.56 -18.32
N ALA A 97 -6.25 -8.39 -18.05
CA ALA A 97 -5.32 -9.52 -17.92
C ALA A 97 -5.67 -10.42 -16.74
N ALA A 98 -6.03 -9.84 -15.58
CA ALA A 98 -6.48 -10.60 -14.42
C ALA A 98 -7.76 -11.41 -14.71
N ALA A 99 -8.72 -10.83 -15.44
CA ALA A 99 -9.92 -11.52 -15.87
C ALA A 99 -9.62 -12.68 -16.84
N ALA A 100 -8.70 -12.47 -17.78
CA ALA A 100 -8.28 -13.49 -18.74
C ALA A 100 -7.52 -14.66 -18.07
N LEU A 101 -6.59 -14.36 -17.16
CA LEU A 101 -5.87 -15.36 -16.37
C LEU A 101 -6.81 -16.18 -15.49
N ARG A 102 -7.80 -15.53 -14.88
CA ARG A 102 -8.82 -16.20 -14.07
C ARG A 102 -9.77 -17.05 -14.90
N ALA A 103 -10.11 -16.61 -16.12
CA ALA A 103 -10.90 -17.40 -17.07
C ALA A 103 -10.12 -18.59 -17.64
N ALA A 104 -8.79 -18.50 -17.70
CA ALA A 104 -7.91 -19.59 -18.11
C ALA A 104 -7.70 -20.67 -17.01
N GLY A 105 -8.33 -20.52 -15.84
CA GLY A 105 -8.36 -21.53 -14.79
C GLY A 105 -7.17 -21.52 -13.83
N LEU A 106 -6.45 -20.40 -13.73
CA LEU A 106 -5.52 -20.13 -12.62
C LEU A 106 -6.21 -19.41 -11.44
#